data_AF-A0A9N9CRD6-F1
#
_entry.id   AF-A0A9N9CRD6-F1
#
_cell.length_a   1.000
_cell.length_b   1.000
_cell.length_c   1.000
_cell.angle_alpha   90.00
_cell.angle_beta   90.00
_cell.angle_gamma   90.00
#
_symmetry.space_group_name_H-M   'P 1'
#
loop_
_entity.id
_entity.type
_entity.pdbx_description
1 polymer ?
#
loop_
_entity_poly.entity_id
_entity_poly.type
_entity_poly.pdbx_seq_one_letter_code
_entity_poly.pdbx_strand_id
1 'polypeptide(L)'
;VKIAVIGGSGLYNFDHLTPIREICPETPWGYPSSNIVIVEDPRGSQIAFLSRHGIGHQYNPSEVPSRANIAALKHIGVEVIIAFSAVGSLREEIKHQDFILPDQIIDRTKGIRPSTFFEGGIVAHTTFADPFNTLLSEIIYSHRHCLGENITLHRNKTVVCIEGPAFSTRAESHLYRSWGCDIVNMSALPEAKLAKEAEIAYQMICMSTDYDCWKQDEESVSVEVVISNLKKNADNAKKLLAEILPDLEKALEEGKFEDMKGVMKVSFKRSLKQDEPKTYETPDSVPIKRNKQDVNWEVEFFFQLLPFTLPEPDASHKIMVLKDLKEEKTKLPEPDATYFVDPYDSVYEADVSSVSSDEDSESLGGERLDYESAEESDYEEITPKKKRCGAMWSSQCRRAGRCICADETLDYND
;
A
#
# COMPACT_ATOMS: atom_id res chain seq x y z
N VAL A 1 -1.89 10.59 -19.70
CA VAL A 1 -2.56 9.46 -18.99
C VAL A 1 -3.54 10.01 -17.98
N LYS A 2 -4.74 9.41 -17.85
CA LYS A 2 -5.77 9.81 -16.87
C LYS A 2 -6.03 8.76 -15.79
N ILE A 3 -5.75 7.49 -16.07
CA ILE A 3 -5.98 6.37 -15.16
C ILE A 3 -4.64 5.83 -14.67
N ALA A 4 -4.52 5.58 -13.38
CA ALA A 4 -3.38 4.86 -12.82
C ALA A 4 -3.79 3.67 -11.98
N VAL A 5 -2.91 2.67 -11.94
CA VAL A 5 -3.02 1.49 -11.10
C VAL A 5 -1.82 1.42 -10.18
N ILE A 6 -2.08 1.33 -8.87
CA ILE A 6 -1.05 1.11 -7.85
C ILE A 6 -1.15 -0.33 -7.35
N GLY A 7 -0.12 -1.13 -7.55
CA GLY A 7 -0.15 -2.57 -7.28
C GLY A 7 1.21 -3.19 -7.06
N GLY A 8 1.27 -4.53 -7.03
CA GLY A 8 2.53 -5.29 -7.09
C GLY A 8 3.01 -5.48 -8.53
N SER A 9 4.28 -5.87 -8.71
CA SER A 9 4.94 -6.09 -10.01
C SER A 9 4.17 -7.00 -10.97
N GLY A 10 3.56 -8.06 -10.45
CA GLY A 10 2.82 -9.02 -11.27
C GLY A 10 1.52 -8.50 -11.90
N LEU A 11 1.04 -7.32 -11.52
CA LEU A 11 -0.15 -6.71 -12.11
C LEU A 11 0.15 -5.99 -13.43
N TYR A 12 1.40 -5.77 -13.84
CA TYR A 12 1.69 -5.00 -15.08
C TYR A 12 1.62 -5.83 -16.35
N ASN A 13 1.78 -7.15 -16.22
CA ASN A 13 1.83 -8.05 -17.35
C ASN A 13 0.41 -8.46 -17.76
N PHE A 14 -0.25 -7.54 -18.47
CA PHE A 14 -1.57 -7.76 -19.08
C PHE A 14 -1.40 -8.25 -20.50
N ASP A 15 -2.05 -9.37 -20.81
CA ASP A 15 -2.28 -9.74 -22.20
C ASP A 15 -3.01 -8.56 -22.87
N HIS A 16 -2.45 -8.06 -23.96
CA HIS A 16 -2.95 -6.94 -24.77
C HIS A 16 -2.65 -5.51 -24.30
N LEU A 17 -1.92 -5.27 -23.20
CA LEU A 17 -1.37 -3.95 -22.92
C LEU A 17 0.11 -3.88 -23.32
N THR A 18 0.46 -2.91 -24.15
CA THR A 18 1.83 -2.73 -24.62
C THR A 18 2.51 -1.62 -23.82
N PRO A 19 3.64 -1.86 -23.16
CA PRO A 19 4.44 -0.79 -22.57
C PRO A 19 4.93 0.17 -23.67
N ILE A 20 4.55 1.44 -23.58
CA ILE A 20 4.93 2.47 -24.55
C ILE A 20 5.92 3.48 -23.98
N ARG A 21 6.00 3.60 -22.66
CA ARG A 21 6.92 4.52 -21.99
C ARG A 21 7.14 4.11 -20.54
N GLU A 22 8.33 4.40 -20.03
CA GLU A 22 8.65 4.29 -18.61
C GLU A 22 9.22 5.63 -18.14
N ILE A 23 8.76 6.13 -17.00
CA ILE A 23 9.15 7.45 -16.47
C ILE A 23 9.40 7.38 -14.97
N CYS A 24 10.33 8.19 -14.47
CA CYS A 24 10.61 8.32 -13.04
C CYS A 24 10.75 9.80 -12.67
N PRO A 25 9.63 10.53 -12.57
CA PRO A 25 9.67 11.96 -12.27
C PRO A 25 10.17 12.17 -10.83
N GLU A 26 11.16 13.05 -10.66
CA GLU A 26 11.54 13.54 -9.35
C GLU A 26 10.44 14.47 -8.84
N THR A 27 9.98 14.22 -7.61
CA THR A 27 8.98 15.08 -6.95
C THR A 27 9.65 15.83 -5.79
N PRO A 28 9.02 16.89 -5.25
CA PRO A 28 9.50 17.56 -4.03
C PRO A 28 9.60 16.65 -2.80
N TRP A 29 8.99 15.46 -2.85
CA TRP A 29 9.06 14.45 -1.80
C TRP A 29 9.97 13.27 -2.16
N GLY A 30 10.82 13.43 -3.18
CA GLY A 30 11.73 12.42 -3.70
C GLY A 30 11.15 11.65 -4.89
N TYR A 31 11.75 10.50 -5.19
CA TYR A 31 11.34 9.62 -6.27
C TYR A 31 10.17 8.71 -5.85
N PRO A 32 9.28 8.33 -6.80
CA PRO A 32 8.31 7.28 -6.55
C PRO A 32 8.99 5.94 -6.24
N SER A 33 8.25 4.99 -5.68
CA SER A 33 8.73 3.67 -5.26
C SER A 33 9.29 2.82 -6.40
N SER A 34 8.84 3.06 -7.63
CA SER A 34 9.42 2.52 -8.85
C SER A 34 9.20 3.51 -10.00
N ASN A 35 9.83 3.22 -11.14
CA ASN A 35 9.42 3.84 -12.39
C ASN A 35 7.92 3.58 -12.63
N ILE A 36 7.25 4.57 -13.21
CA ILE A 36 5.87 4.50 -13.66
C ILE A 36 5.89 3.99 -15.10
N VAL A 37 5.28 2.85 -15.33
CA VAL A 37 5.17 2.24 -16.66
C VAL A 37 3.84 2.68 -17.28
N ILE A 38 3.90 3.38 -18.40
CA ILE A 38 2.74 3.73 -19.20
C ILE A 38 2.55 2.61 -20.23
N VAL A 39 1.39 1.97 -20.14
CA VAL A 39 0.98 0.97 -21.12
C VAL A 39 -0.23 1.48 -21.90
N GLU A 40 -0.38 0.94 -23.11
CA GLU A 40 -1.46 1.28 -24.02
C GLU A 40 -2.17 0.01 -24.49
N ASP A 41 -3.50 0.04 -24.52
CA ASP A 41 -4.30 -1.02 -25.10
C ASP A 41 -4.43 -0.87 -26.63
N PRO A 42 -4.96 -1.86 -27.37
CA PRO A 42 -5.07 -1.77 -28.83
C PRO A 42 -6.03 -0.69 -29.33
N ARG A 43 -6.84 -0.08 -28.45
CA ARG A 43 -7.75 1.03 -28.75
C ARG A 43 -7.10 2.40 -28.53
N GLY A 44 -5.87 2.43 -28.02
CA GLY A 44 -5.11 3.65 -27.73
C GLY A 44 -5.28 4.15 -26.30
N SER A 45 -5.92 3.37 -25.43
CA SER A 45 -6.18 3.77 -24.06
C SER A 45 -4.97 3.56 -23.17
N GLN A 46 -4.62 4.59 -22.40
CA GLN A 46 -3.36 4.62 -21.64
C GLN A 46 -3.57 4.52 -20.13
N ILE A 47 -2.81 3.62 -19.51
CA ILE A 47 -2.81 3.40 -18.06
C ILE A 47 -1.38 3.58 -17.52
N ALA A 48 -1.24 4.33 -16.42
CA ALA A 48 0.01 4.38 -15.67
C ALA A 48 0.03 3.31 -14.58
N PHE A 49 1.08 2.53 -14.51
CA PHE A 49 1.29 1.51 -13.51
C PHE A 49 2.44 1.87 -12.57
N LEU A 50 2.23 1.73 -11.27
CA LEU A 50 3.22 2.05 -10.24
C LEU A 50 3.31 0.94 -9.19
N SER A 51 4.52 0.46 -8.91
CA SER A 51 4.77 -0.56 -7.89
C SER A 51 4.87 0.04 -6.51
N ARG A 52 3.87 -0.21 -5.66
CA ARG A 52 3.80 0.36 -4.31
C ARG A 52 5.05 0.08 -3.49
N HIS A 53 5.52 -1.16 -3.54
CA HIS A 53 6.66 -1.64 -2.76
C HIS A 53 7.98 -1.61 -3.54
N GLY A 54 8.01 -0.95 -4.70
CA GLY A 54 9.15 -0.94 -5.60
C GLY A 54 9.32 -2.25 -6.36
N ILE A 55 10.39 -2.34 -7.16
CA ILE A 55 10.77 -3.56 -7.87
C ILE A 55 11.34 -4.55 -6.85
N GLY A 56 10.97 -5.83 -6.93
CA GLY A 56 11.41 -6.86 -5.98
C GLY A 56 10.88 -6.66 -4.55
N HIS A 57 9.81 -5.88 -4.36
CA HIS A 57 9.19 -5.64 -3.05
C HIS A 57 10.14 -5.05 -1.98
N GLN A 58 11.08 -4.20 -2.39
CA GLN A 58 12.14 -3.67 -1.52
C GLN A 58 11.67 -2.74 -0.39
N TYR A 59 10.50 -2.09 -0.52
CA TYR A 59 9.99 -1.18 0.51
C TYR A 59 8.99 -1.88 1.42
N ASN A 60 9.22 -1.86 2.73
CA ASN A 60 8.18 -2.24 3.68
C ASN A 60 7.04 -1.19 3.69
N PRO A 61 5.85 -1.49 4.23
CA PRO A 61 4.70 -0.59 4.18
C PRO A 61 4.93 0.80 4.78
N SER A 62 5.79 0.93 5.79
CA SER A 62 6.10 2.21 6.44
C SER A 62 7.11 3.05 5.65
N GLU A 63 7.91 2.42 4.80
CA GLU A 63 8.96 3.05 3.99
C GLU A 63 8.47 3.49 2.60
N VAL A 64 7.28 3.04 2.19
CA VAL A 64 6.71 3.41 0.89
C VAL A 64 6.65 4.95 0.76
N PRO A 65 7.29 5.54 -0.26
CA PRO A 65 7.31 6.99 -0.48
C PRO A 65 5.97 7.50 -1.05
N SER A 66 4.89 7.35 -0.26
CA SER A 66 3.51 7.57 -0.70
C SER A 66 3.25 8.98 -1.22
N ARG A 67 3.93 10.00 -0.66
CA ARG A 67 3.86 11.37 -1.17
C ARG A 67 4.43 11.48 -2.58
N ALA A 68 5.62 10.93 -2.81
CA ALA A 68 6.24 10.93 -4.14
C ALA A 68 5.39 10.13 -5.15
N ASN A 69 4.85 8.98 -4.73
CA ASN A 69 3.96 8.16 -5.56
C ASN A 69 2.76 8.96 -6.06
N ILE A 70 1.97 9.53 -5.14
CA ILE A 70 0.75 10.26 -5.51
C ILE A 70 1.09 11.57 -6.23
N ALA A 71 2.14 12.28 -5.83
CA ALA A 71 2.57 13.51 -6.50
C ALA A 71 3.02 13.26 -7.94
N ALA A 72 3.78 12.19 -8.19
CA ALA A 72 4.21 11.79 -9.53
C ALA A 72 3.00 11.46 -10.42
N LEU A 73 2.04 10.69 -9.90
CA LEU A 73 0.80 10.37 -10.63
C LEU A 73 -0.02 11.63 -10.94
N LYS A 74 -0.18 12.54 -9.97
CA LYS A 74 -0.86 13.82 -10.18
C LYS A 74 -0.17 14.63 -11.29
N HIS A 75 1.16 14.70 -11.25
CA HIS A 75 1.95 15.49 -12.19
C HIS A 75 1.78 15.02 -13.64
N ILE A 76 1.67 13.71 -13.88
CA ILE A 76 1.49 13.15 -15.23
C ILE A 76 0.02 13.20 -15.72
N GLY A 77 -0.86 13.84 -14.94
CA GLY A 77 -2.24 14.13 -15.31
C GLY A 77 -3.27 13.08 -14.88
N VAL A 78 -2.93 12.17 -13.96
CA VAL A 78 -3.86 11.16 -13.44
C VAL A 78 -5.02 11.83 -12.70
N GLU A 79 -6.23 11.36 -13.00
CA GLU A 79 -7.49 11.79 -12.37
C GLU A 79 -8.15 10.65 -11.58
N VAL A 80 -7.85 9.39 -11.92
CA VAL A 80 -8.37 8.20 -11.24
C VAL A 80 -7.22 7.26 -10.87
N ILE A 81 -7.22 6.79 -9.62
CA ILE A 81 -6.33 5.74 -9.13
C ILE A 81 -7.15 4.53 -8.69
N ILE A 82 -6.79 3.36 -9.21
CA ILE A 82 -7.24 2.06 -8.72
C ILE A 82 -6.05 1.38 -8.02
N ALA A 83 -6.17 1.18 -6.73
CA ALA A 83 -5.14 0.55 -5.92
C ALA A 83 -5.50 -0.91 -5.63
N PHE A 84 -4.56 -1.85 -5.73
CA PHE A 84 -4.74 -3.22 -5.27
C PHE A 84 -3.97 -3.45 -3.96
N SER A 85 -4.58 -4.14 -3.00
CA SER A 85 -3.92 -4.53 -1.74
C SER A 85 -4.30 -5.94 -1.32
N ALA A 86 -3.32 -6.73 -0.91
CA ALA A 86 -3.58 -7.91 -0.08
C ALA A 86 -4.11 -7.48 1.29
N VAL A 87 -5.03 -8.26 1.86
CA VAL A 87 -5.62 -7.99 3.17
C VAL A 87 -5.89 -9.29 3.92
N GLY A 88 -5.81 -9.21 5.25
CA GLY A 88 -6.34 -10.24 6.14
C GLY A 88 -7.83 -10.00 6.39
N SER A 89 -8.63 -11.05 6.32
CA SER A 89 -10.06 -11.02 6.64
C SER A 89 -10.29 -11.08 8.15
N LEU A 90 -11.12 -10.17 8.64
CA LEU A 90 -11.59 -10.16 10.03
C LEU A 90 -13.03 -10.70 10.13
N ARG A 91 -13.54 -11.36 9.08
CA ARG A 91 -14.94 -11.80 8.96
C ARG A 91 -15.03 -13.19 8.31
N GLU A 92 -15.81 -14.09 8.87
CA GLU A 92 -15.94 -15.46 8.33
C GLU A 92 -16.53 -15.45 6.91
N GLU A 93 -17.41 -14.49 6.59
CA GLU A 93 -18.04 -14.40 5.27
C GLU A 93 -17.12 -13.86 4.16
N ILE A 94 -15.98 -13.25 4.51
CA ILE A 94 -14.98 -12.76 3.54
C ILE A 94 -13.90 -13.83 3.44
N LYS A 95 -14.03 -14.68 2.42
CA LYS A 95 -13.18 -15.87 2.25
C LYS A 95 -11.85 -15.52 1.60
N HIS A 96 -10.90 -16.45 1.62
CA HIS A 96 -9.70 -16.37 0.79
C HIS A 96 -10.07 -16.12 -0.67
N GLN A 97 -9.29 -15.28 -1.35
CA GLN A 97 -9.48 -14.85 -2.74
C GLN A 97 -10.71 -13.97 -3.00
N ASP A 98 -11.59 -13.74 -2.02
CA ASP A 98 -12.64 -12.75 -2.17
C ASP A 98 -12.05 -11.36 -2.37
N PHE A 99 -12.77 -10.56 -3.14
CA PHE A 99 -12.43 -9.16 -3.40
C PHE A 99 -13.31 -8.27 -2.54
N ILE A 100 -12.79 -7.12 -2.12
CA ILE A 100 -13.50 -6.20 -1.24
C ILE A 100 -13.29 -4.78 -1.75
N LEU A 101 -14.39 -4.04 -1.89
CA LEU A 101 -14.41 -2.60 -2.06
C LEU A 101 -14.75 -1.95 -0.71
N PRO A 102 -13.73 -1.58 0.10
CA PRO A 102 -13.99 -0.82 1.31
C PRO A 102 -14.52 0.56 0.96
N ASP A 103 -15.37 1.09 1.84
CA ASP A 103 -15.87 2.47 1.82
C ASP A 103 -15.36 3.28 3.02
N GLN A 104 -14.80 2.63 4.04
CA GLN A 104 -14.31 3.26 5.27
C GLN A 104 -12.96 2.72 5.72
N ILE A 105 -12.21 3.56 6.45
CA ILE A 105 -10.87 3.25 6.96
C ILE A 105 -10.76 3.64 8.44
N ILE A 106 -10.22 2.74 9.27
CA ILE A 106 -9.75 3.03 10.62
C ILE A 106 -8.22 3.08 10.62
N ASP A 107 -7.69 4.19 11.12
CA ASP A 107 -6.24 4.46 11.15
C ASP A 107 -5.59 3.89 12.43
N ARG A 108 -4.74 2.88 12.25
CA ARG A 108 -3.87 2.30 13.28
C ARG A 108 -2.39 2.44 12.93
N THR A 109 -2.07 3.37 12.03
CA THR A 109 -0.69 3.78 11.77
C THR A 109 -0.15 4.60 12.96
N LYS A 110 1.18 4.69 13.08
CA LYS A 110 1.91 5.26 14.22
C LYS A 110 2.44 6.67 13.93
N GLY A 111 2.03 7.29 12.81
CA GLY A 111 2.43 8.65 12.45
C GLY A 111 3.88 8.81 11.99
N ILE A 112 4.60 7.70 11.77
CA ILE A 112 5.94 7.72 11.15
C ILE A 112 5.88 7.95 9.63
N ARG A 113 4.70 7.72 9.05
CA ARG A 113 4.42 7.93 7.63
C ARG A 113 3.95 9.36 7.39
N PRO A 114 4.63 10.15 6.54
CA PRO A 114 4.13 11.47 6.16
C PRO A 114 2.77 11.34 5.43
N SER A 115 1.73 11.98 5.98
CA SER A 115 0.34 11.77 5.55
C SER A 115 -0.32 12.97 4.90
N THR A 116 0.45 14.04 4.63
CA THR A 116 -0.01 15.25 3.95
C THR A 116 1.08 15.84 3.05
N PHE A 117 0.68 16.51 1.98
CA PHE A 117 1.53 17.37 1.16
C PHE A 117 1.74 18.75 1.78
N PHE A 118 0.86 19.16 2.69
CA PHE A 118 0.81 20.51 3.22
C PHE A 118 1.54 20.60 4.55
N GLU A 119 2.84 20.92 4.48
CA GLU A 119 3.73 21.12 5.62
C GLU A 119 4.36 22.52 5.58
N GLY A 120 5.31 22.81 6.47
CA GLY A 120 6.13 24.03 6.38
C GLY A 120 5.39 25.35 6.60
N GLY A 121 4.27 25.32 7.33
CA GLY A 121 3.44 26.49 7.63
C GLY A 121 2.21 26.64 6.72
N ILE A 122 2.02 25.73 5.76
CA ILE A 122 0.75 25.58 5.03
C ILE A 122 -0.13 24.59 5.81
N VAL A 123 -1.38 24.96 6.06
CA VAL A 123 -2.35 24.12 6.79
C VAL A 123 -3.56 23.87 5.90
N ALA A 124 -3.78 22.59 5.59
CA ALA A 124 -4.96 22.12 4.89
C ALA A 124 -5.69 21.08 5.75
N HIS A 125 -7.01 21.21 5.86
CA HIS A 125 -7.88 20.27 6.57
C HIS A 125 -8.80 19.57 5.58
N THR A 126 -8.27 18.56 4.90
CA THR A 126 -8.97 17.78 3.88
C THR A 126 -10.17 17.05 4.46
N THR A 127 -11.31 17.14 3.79
CA THR A 127 -12.47 16.32 4.13
C THR A 127 -12.19 14.85 3.83
N PHE A 128 -12.34 14.00 4.84
CA PHE A 128 -11.99 12.58 4.77
C PHE A 128 -13.04 11.68 5.42
N ALA A 129 -14.30 12.16 5.47
CA ALA A 129 -15.43 11.34 5.93
C ALA A 129 -15.66 10.14 4.99
N ASP A 130 -15.52 10.36 3.69
CA ASP A 130 -15.62 9.34 2.64
C ASP A 130 -14.27 9.22 1.91
N PRO A 131 -13.41 8.26 2.32
CA PRO A 131 -12.04 8.14 1.82
C PRO A 131 -11.96 7.61 0.38
N PHE A 132 -13.00 6.93 -0.10
CA PHE A 132 -13.05 6.35 -1.44
C PHE A 132 -14.12 7.01 -2.31
N ASN A 133 -13.94 7.01 -3.63
CA ASN A 133 -14.89 7.61 -4.57
C ASN A 133 -16.06 6.67 -4.87
N THR A 134 -17.29 7.10 -4.56
CA THR A 134 -18.51 6.30 -4.73
C THR A 134 -18.78 5.88 -6.17
N LEU A 135 -18.59 6.78 -7.14
CA LEU A 135 -18.81 6.47 -8.55
C LEU A 135 -17.83 5.39 -9.04
N LEU A 136 -16.56 5.53 -8.69
CA LEU A 136 -15.53 4.55 -9.03
C LEU A 136 -15.84 3.18 -8.42
N SER A 137 -16.27 3.15 -7.16
CA SER A 137 -16.71 1.93 -6.48
C SER A 137 -17.90 1.26 -7.20
N GLU A 138 -18.91 2.03 -7.61
CA GLU A 138 -20.08 1.49 -8.34
C GLU A 138 -19.72 0.99 -9.74
N ILE A 139 -18.80 1.66 -10.46
CA ILE A 139 -18.27 1.15 -11.73
C ILE A 139 -17.57 -0.19 -11.50
N ILE A 140 -16.67 -0.30 -10.53
CA ILE A 140 -15.97 -1.57 -10.27
C ILE A 140 -16.97 -2.66 -9.86
N TYR A 141 -17.96 -2.31 -9.03
CA TYR A 141 -18.95 -3.27 -8.54
C TYR A 141 -19.88 -3.81 -9.63
N SER A 142 -20.20 -3.02 -10.67
CA SER A 142 -21.05 -3.47 -11.79
C SER A 142 -20.40 -4.64 -12.55
N HIS A 143 -19.06 -4.67 -12.58
CA HIS A 143 -18.24 -5.68 -13.25
C HIS A 143 -17.90 -6.91 -12.41
N ARG A 144 -18.45 -7.04 -11.18
CA ARG A 144 -18.20 -8.20 -10.28
C ARG A 144 -18.42 -9.59 -10.89
N HIS A 145 -19.23 -9.67 -11.95
CA HIS A 145 -19.57 -10.91 -12.63
C HIS A 145 -18.41 -11.49 -13.46
N CYS A 146 -17.35 -10.71 -13.70
CA CYS A 146 -16.15 -11.17 -14.42
C CYS A 146 -15.16 -11.94 -13.53
N LEU A 147 -15.36 -11.93 -12.20
CA LEU A 147 -14.54 -12.67 -11.26
C LEU A 147 -14.84 -14.19 -11.36
N GLY A 148 -13.87 -15.01 -10.96
CA GLY A 148 -13.99 -16.47 -11.04
C GLY A 148 -15.19 -17.06 -10.29
N GLU A 149 -15.59 -18.27 -10.69
CA GLU A 149 -16.65 -19.02 -10.02
C GLU A 149 -16.33 -19.17 -8.52
N ASN A 150 -17.25 -18.75 -7.67
CA ASN A 150 -17.16 -18.71 -6.19
C ASN A 150 -16.34 -17.56 -5.58
N ILE A 151 -15.88 -16.58 -6.36
CA ILE A 151 -15.28 -15.35 -5.82
C ILE A 151 -16.39 -14.32 -5.60
N THR A 152 -16.48 -13.79 -4.38
CA THR A 152 -17.43 -12.72 -4.05
C THR A 152 -16.71 -11.37 -4.04
N LEU A 153 -17.31 -10.36 -4.69
CA LEU A 153 -16.94 -8.96 -4.49
C LEU A 153 -17.80 -8.35 -3.39
N HIS A 154 -17.22 -8.15 -2.21
CA HIS A 154 -17.86 -7.49 -1.08
C HIS A 154 -17.79 -5.97 -1.23
N ARG A 155 -18.79 -5.27 -0.67
CA ARG A 155 -18.87 -3.79 -0.64
C ARG A 155 -19.28 -3.32 0.75
N ASN A 156 -19.09 -2.03 1.02
CA ASN A 156 -19.47 -1.38 2.27
C ASN A 156 -18.76 -2.00 3.48
N LYS A 157 -17.44 -2.10 3.39
CA LYS A 157 -16.57 -2.75 4.38
C LYS A 157 -15.57 -1.75 4.95
N THR A 158 -15.22 -1.93 6.22
CA THR A 158 -14.24 -1.08 6.91
C THR A 158 -12.88 -1.76 6.98
N VAL A 159 -11.85 -1.11 6.44
CA VAL A 159 -10.46 -1.56 6.58
C VAL A 159 -9.80 -0.92 7.80
N VAL A 160 -9.11 -1.72 8.62
CA VAL A 160 -8.15 -1.19 9.59
C VAL A 160 -6.75 -1.18 8.97
N CYS A 161 -6.13 -0.02 8.88
CA CYS A 161 -4.78 0.13 8.37
C CYS A 161 -3.78 0.18 9.54
N ILE A 162 -3.04 -0.90 9.76
CA ILE A 162 -2.00 -0.99 10.80
C ILE A 162 -0.63 -0.53 10.28
N GLU A 163 0.30 -0.25 11.18
CA GLU A 163 1.65 0.20 10.81
C GLU A 163 2.51 -0.91 10.19
N GLY A 164 2.41 -2.15 10.65
CA GLY A 164 3.37 -3.18 10.27
C GLY A 164 4.80 -2.92 10.79
N PRO A 165 5.82 -3.60 10.23
CA PRO A 165 5.70 -4.68 9.24
C PRO A 165 5.19 -6.00 9.84
N ALA A 166 5.20 -6.13 11.17
CA ALA A 166 4.64 -7.29 11.84
C ALA A 166 3.11 -7.37 11.66
N PHE A 167 2.59 -8.58 11.47
CA PHE A 167 1.17 -8.86 11.53
C PHE A 167 0.60 -8.63 12.93
N SER A 168 -0.73 -8.55 13.03
CA SER A 168 -1.43 -8.34 14.29
C SER A 168 -1.19 -9.48 15.26
N THR A 169 -1.11 -9.15 16.55
CA THR A 169 -1.35 -10.15 17.59
C THR A 169 -2.82 -10.60 17.58
N ARG A 170 -3.12 -11.77 18.14
CA ARG A 170 -4.51 -12.25 18.27
C ARG A 170 -5.39 -11.29 19.09
N ALA A 171 -4.81 -10.66 20.10
CA ALA A 171 -5.51 -9.65 20.90
C ALA A 171 -5.91 -8.43 20.04
N GLU A 172 -5.01 -7.95 19.19
CA GLU A 172 -5.30 -6.87 18.23
C GLU A 172 -6.35 -7.31 17.20
N SER A 173 -6.24 -8.52 16.65
CA SER A 173 -7.21 -9.06 15.70
C SER A 173 -8.64 -9.09 16.28
N HIS A 174 -8.80 -9.61 17.50
CA HIS A 174 -10.09 -9.60 18.20
C HIS A 174 -10.56 -8.18 18.57
N LEU A 175 -9.63 -7.27 18.91
CA LEU A 175 -9.96 -5.87 19.14
C LEU A 175 -10.55 -5.22 17.88
N TYR A 176 -9.89 -5.37 16.72
CA TYR A 176 -10.35 -4.79 15.46
C TYR A 176 -11.71 -5.37 15.04
N ARG A 177 -11.93 -6.67 15.23
CA ARG A 177 -13.25 -7.29 15.05
C ARG A 177 -14.33 -6.65 15.92
N SER A 178 -14.01 -6.38 17.19
CA SER A 178 -14.92 -5.75 18.14
C SER A 178 -15.27 -4.29 17.78
N TRP A 179 -14.38 -3.61 17.05
CA TRP A 179 -14.63 -2.26 16.51
C TRP A 179 -15.51 -2.24 15.27
N GLY A 180 -15.81 -3.40 14.69
CA GLY A 180 -16.55 -3.47 13.43
C GLY A 180 -15.67 -3.52 12.19
N CYS A 181 -14.34 -3.60 12.31
CA CYS A 181 -13.46 -3.76 11.15
C CYS A 181 -13.73 -5.08 10.43
N ASP A 182 -13.67 -5.06 9.10
CA ASP A 182 -13.94 -6.22 8.25
C ASP A 182 -12.68 -6.84 7.67
N ILE A 183 -11.68 -6.01 7.39
CA ILE A 183 -10.39 -6.43 6.82
C ILE A 183 -9.25 -5.61 7.46
N VAL A 184 -8.05 -6.17 7.47
CA VAL A 184 -6.82 -5.51 7.95
C VAL A 184 -5.80 -5.41 6.84
N ASN A 185 -5.15 -4.25 6.71
CA ASN A 185 -4.05 -4.04 5.77
C ASN A 185 -2.99 -3.09 6.34
N MET A 186 -1.96 -2.81 5.52
CA MET A 186 -0.85 -1.92 5.90
C MET A 186 -0.63 -0.77 4.92
N SER A 187 -1.48 -0.60 3.89
CA SER A 187 -1.20 0.27 2.73
C SER A 187 -2.32 1.27 2.41
N ALA A 188 -3.51 1.14 2.99
CA ALA A 188 -4.61 2.08 2.71
C ALA A 188 -4.28 3.52 3.11
N LEU A 189 -3.45 3.69 4.15
CA LEU A 189 -2.97 4.98 4.61
C LEU A 189 -1.43 5.04 4.56
N PRO A 190 -0.84 6.18 4.14
CA PRO A 190 -1.51 7.46 3.84
C PRO A 190 -2.02 7.61 2.40
N GLU A 191 -1.97 6.56 1.57
CA GLU A 191 -2.30 6.61 0.13
C GLU A 191 -3.65 7.30 -0.17
N ALA A 192 -4.73 6.89 0.52
CA ALA A 192 -6.06 7.47 0.32
C ALA A 192 -6.14 8.96 0.73
N LYS A 193 -5.48 9.35 1.84
CA LYS A 193 -5.43 10.75 2.30
C LYS A 193 -4.74 11.64 1.26
N LEU A 194 -3.60 11.17 0.75
CA LEU A 194 -2.82 11.88 -0.25
C LEU A 194 -3.54 11.96 -1.59
N ALA A 195 -4.21 10.89 -2.03
CA ALA A 195 -5.02 10.94 -3.25
C ALA A 195 -6.15 11.99 -3.15
N LYS A 196 -6.79 12.09 -1.97
CA LYS A 196 -7.80 13.13 -1.71
C LYS A 196 -7.20 14.54 -1.76
N GLU A 197 -6.04 14.75 -1.12
CA GLU A 197 -5.31 16.03 -1.19
C GLU A 197 -4.85 16.40 -2.60
N ALA A 198 -4.53 15.41 -3.42
CA ALA A 198 -4.20 15.59 -4.83
C ALA A 198 -5.43 15.76 -5.74
N GLU A 199 -6.65 15.76 -5.19
CA GLU A 199 -7.90 15.85 -5.95
C GLU A 199 -8.00 14.75 -7.02
N ILE A 200 -7.68 13.50 -6.63
CA ILE A 200 -7.73 12.31 -7.48
C ILE A 200 -8.84 11.38 -6.96
N ALA A 201 -9.70 10.89 -7.85
CA ALA A 201 -10.67 9.86 -7.51
C ALA A 201 -9.94 8.55 -7.20
N TYR A 202 -10.17 8.00 -6.02
CA TYR A 202 -9.40 6.88 -5.50
C TYR A 202 -10.30 5.75 -5.02
N GLN A 203 -9.99 4.51 -5.42
CA GLN A 203 -10.58 3.30 -4.86
C GLN A 203 -9.49 2.26 -4.65
N MET A 204 -9.47 1.65 -3.46
CA MET A 204 -8.69 0.45 -3.22
C MET A 204 -9.57 -0.79 -3.44
N ILE A 205 -9.06 -1.76 -4.18
CA ILE A 205 -9.59 -3.11 -4.35
C ILE A 205 -8.73 -4.02 -3.46
N CYS A 206 -9.34 -4.49 -2.38
CA CYS A 206 -8.69 -5.37 -1.42
C CYS A 206 -8.92 -6.83 -1.81
N MET A 207 -7.91 -7.67 -1.68
CA MET A 207 -7.95 -9.08 -2.03
C MET A 207 -7.61 -9.90 -0.79
N SER A 208 -8.57 -10.67 -0.29
CA SER A 208 -8.40 -11.46 0.93
C SER A 208 -7.39 -12.59 0.71
N THR A 209 -6.35 -12.64 1.54
CA THR A 209 -5.27 -13.63 1.44
C THR A 209 -5.21 -14.60 2.61
N ASP A 210 -5.82 -14.24 3.74
CA ASP A 210 -5.75 -14.94 5.02
C ASP A 210 -6.91 -14.46 5.94
N TYR A 211 -7.12 -15.11 7.09
CA TYR A 211 -8.02 -14.63 8.16
C TYR A 211 -7.27 -13.92 9.31
N ASP A 212 -6.17 -13.22 9.00
CA ASP A 212 -5.27 -12.62 9.99
C ASP A 212 -4.84 -13.68 11.04
N CYS A 213 -5.22 -13.54 12.31
CA CYS A 213 -4.89 -14.52 13.34
C CYS A 213 -6.03 -14.79 14.37
N TRP A 214 -7.25 -14.36 14.07
CA TRP A 214 -8.40 -14.55 14.98
C TRP A 214 -8.99 -15.96 14.96
N LYS A 215 -8.83 -16.68 13.85
CA LYS A 215 -9.29 -18.06 13.69
C LYS A 215 -8.24 -19.00 14.28
N GLN A 216 -8.66 -19.90 15.16
CA GLN A 216 -7.75 -20.83 15.88
C GLN A 216 -7.65 -22.18 15.18
N ASP A 217 -8.70 -22.55 14.43
CA ASP A 217 -8.81 -23.84 13.74
C ASP A 217 -8.18 -23.83 12.34
N GLU A 218 -7.53 -22.73 11.97
CA GLU A 218 -6.86 -22.52 10.69
C GLU A 218 -5.45 -21.98 10.97
N GLU A 219 -4.47 -22.37 10.16
CA GLU A 219 -3.10 -21.89 10.35
C GLU A 219 -3.06 -20.36 10.30
N SER A 220 -2.30 -19.75 11.21
CA SER A 220 -2.08 -18.30 11.22
C SER A 220 -1.40 -17.87 9.93
N VAL A 221 -1.66 -16.63 9.50
CA VAL A 221 -1.07 -16.04 8.29
C VAL A 221 0.44 -16.33 8.18
N SER A 222 0.84 -16.97 7.08
CA SER A 222 2.24 -17.18 6.68
C SER A 222 2.50 -16.50 5.34
N VAL A 223 3.77 -16.23 5.05
CA VAL A 223 4.17 -15.58 3.78
C VAL A 223 3.82 -16.48 2.59
N GLU A 224 3.97 -17.81 2.71
CA GLU A 224 3.71 -18.77 1.65
C GLU A 224 2.22 -18.81 1.26
N VAL A 225 1.32 -18.83 2.25
CA VAL A 225 -0.13 -18.83 2.03
C VAL A 225 -0.53 -17.55 1.29
N VAL A 226 -0.03 -16.40 1.76
CA VAL A 226 -0.28 -15.09 1.14
C VAL A 226 0.18 -15.10 -0.32
N ILE A 227 1.38 -15.58 -0.61
CA ILE A 227 1.94 -15.66 -1.96
C ILE A 227 1.08 -16.52 -2.90
N SER A 228 0.62 -17.68 -2.45
CA SER A 228 -0.18 -18.58 -3.29
C SER A 228 -1.54 -17.99 -3.68
N ASN A 229 -2.21 -17.32 -2.73
CA ASN A 229 -3.47 -16.64 -2.96
C ASN A 229 -3.27 -15.39 -3.82
N LEU A 230 -2.16 -14.66 -3.65
CA LEU A 230 -1.80 -13.50 -4.46
C LEU A 230 -1.69 -13.83 -5.95
N LYS A 231 -1.10 -14.96 -6.34
CA LYS A 231 -1.02 -15.37 -7.75
C LYS A 231 -2.40 -15.55 -8.38
N LYS A 232 -3.30 -16.29 -7.70
CA LYS A 232 -4.69 -16.49 -8.17
C LYS A 232 -5.47 -15.18 -8.20
N ASN A 233 -5.23 -14.30 -7.23
CA ASN A 233 -5.85 -12.99 -7.16
C ASN A 233 -5.36 -12.06 -8.28
N ALA A 234 -4.09 -12.16 -8.68
CA ALA A 234 -3.53 -11.35 -9.74
C ALA A 234 -4.25 -11.57 -11.08
N ASP A 235 -4.55 -12.82 -11.45
CA ASP A 235 -5.27 -13.11 -12.71
C ASP A 235 -6.70 -12.56 -12.69
N ASN A 236 -7.40 -12.68 -11.57
CA ASN A 236 -8.73 -12.11 -11.40
C ASN A 236 -8.72 -10.57 -11.37
N ALA A 237 -7.71 -9.98 -10.73
CA ALA A 237 -7.51 -8.53 -10.72
C ALA A 237 -7.25 -7.99 -12.13
N LYS A 238 -6.48 -8.72 -12.94
CA LYS A 238 -6.27 -8.38 -14.36
C LYS A 238 -7.58 -8.44 -15.14
N LYS A 239 -8.32 -9.53 -15.05
CA LYS A 239 -9.63 -9.64 -15.72
C LYS A 239 -10.57 -8.50 -15.32
N LEU A 240 -10.67 -8.21 -14.03
CA LEU A 240 -11.50 -7.10 -13.54
C LEU A 240 -11.03 -5.75 -14.09
N LEU A 241 -9.72 -5.46 -14.09
CA LEU A 241 -9.21 -4.20 -14.64
C LEU A 241 -9.55 -4.05 -16.13
N ALA A 242 -9.38 -5.12 -16.91
CA ALA A 242 -9.68 -5.11 -18.34
C ALA A 242 -11.17 -4.82 -18.63
N GLU A 243 -12.07 -5.38 -17.83
CA GLU A 243 -13.52 -5.18 -17.98
C GLU A 243 -14.00 -3.79 -17.52
N ILE A 244 -13.41 -3.21 -16.46
CA ILE A 244 -13.82 -1.88 -15.97
C ILE A 244 -13.25 -0.72 -16.79
N LEU A 245 -12.13 -0.93 -17.48
CA LEU A 245 -11.40 0.12 -18.18
C LEU A 245 -12.25 0.90 -19.22
N PRO A 246 -13.07 0.25 -20.07
CA PRO A 246 -13.89 0.96 -21.06
C PRO A 246 -14.94 1.89 -20.42
N ASP A 247 -15.58 1.43 -19.34
CA ASP A 247 -16.58 2.23 -18.61
C ASP A 247 -15.93 3.37 -17.84
N LEU A 248 -14.70 3.16 -17.34
CA LEU A 248 -13.94 4.18 -16.66
C LEU A 248 -13.49 5.31 -17.60
N GLU A 249 -13.04 4.96 -18.80
CA GLU A 249 -12.70 5.91 -19.86
C GLU A 249 -13.91 6.73 -20.27
N LYS A 250 -15.02 6.07 -20.54
CA LYS A 250 -16.27 6.75 -20.85
C LYS A 250 -16.67 7.72 -19.73
N ALA A 251 -16.54 7.31 -18.47
CA ALA A 251 -16.85 8.19 -17.33
C ALA A 251 -15.92 9.41 -17.25
N LEU A 252 -14.63 9.25 -17.60
CA LEU A 252 -13.67 10.35 -17.69
C LEU A 252 -14.01 11.30 -18.85
N GLU A 253 -14.34 10.77 -20.04
CA GLU A 253 -14.76 11.57 -21.20
C GLU A 253 -16.04 12.37 -20.94
N GLU A 254 -16.96 11.79 -20.15
CA GLU A 254 -18.20 12.44 -19.70
C GLU A 254 -17.98 13.43 -18.54
N GLY A 255 -16.74 13.59 -18.05
CA GLY A 255 -16.40 14.53 -16.97
C GLY A 255 -16.94 14.11 -15.59
N LYS A 256 -17.24 12.84 -15.37
CA LYS A 256 -17.91 12.38 -14.14
C LYS A 256 -17.07 12.44 -12.87
N PHE A 257 -15.75 12.64 -12.99
CA PHE A 257 -14.82 12.80 -11.86
C PHE A 257 -14.41 14.26 -11.61
N GLU A 258 -15.04 15.23 -12.30
CA GLU A 258 -14.76 16.65 -12.09
C GLU A 258 -15.14 17.16 -10.70
N ASP A 259 -15.99 16.42 -9.97
CA ASP A 259 -16.36 16.69 -8.58
C ASP A 259 -15.15 16.66 -7.63
N MET A 260 -14.08 15.95 -8.00
CA MET A 260 -12.82 15.94 -7.26
C MET A 260 -12.07 17.28 -7.36
N LYS A 261 -12.22 18.01 -8.47
CA LYS A 261 -11.50 19.27 -8.71
C LYS A 261 -12.01 20.35 -7.77
N GLY A 262 -11.09 20.97 -7.03
CA GLY A 262 -11.42 22.01 -6.07
C GLY A 262 -11.89 21.54 -4.69
N VAL A 263 -11.89 20.23 -4.40
CA VAL A 263 -12.17 19.69 -3.05
C VAL A 263 -11.24 20.32 -2.00
N MET A 264 -10.02 20.70 -2.37
CA MET A 264 -9.09 21.33 -1.44
C MET A 264 -9.31 22.84 -1.28
N LYS A 265 -10.04 23.52 -2.18
CA LYS A 265 -10.28 24.98 -2.09
C LYS A 265 -10.92 25.39 -0.77
N VAL A 266 -11.83 24.55 -0.25
CA VAL A 266 -12.51 24.78 1.02
C VAL A 266 -11.72 24.28 2.25
N SER A 267 -10.60 23.59 2.01
CA SER A 267 -9.81 22.92 3.05
C SER A 267 -8.65 23.79 3.56
N PHE A 268 -8.29 24.87 2.86
CA PHE A 268 -7.22 25.77 3.28
C PHE A 268 -7.70 26.80 4.32
N LYS A 269 -6.93 26.95 5.39
CA LYS A 269 -7.11 28.06 6.34
C LYS A 269 -5.84 28.91 6.38
N ARG A 270 -5.93 30.15 5.87
CA ARG A 270 -4.87 31.15 6.07
C ARG A 270 -5.04 31.77 7.46
N SER A 271 -4.01 31.70 8.31
CA SER A 271 -3.93 32.67 9.40
C SER A 271 -3.62 34.04 8.78
N LEU A 272 -4.64 34.89 8.64
CA LEU A 272 -4.48 36.29 8.21
C LEU A 272 -3.86 37.18 9.30
N LYS A 273 -3.45 36.61 10.44
CA LYS A 273 -2.72 37.29 11.50
C LYS A 273 -1.57 36.42 12.01
N GLN A 274 -0.49 36.38 11.24
CA GLN A 274 0.80 36.51 11.91
C GLN A 274 1.15 37.99 11.77
N ASP A 275 0.83 38.73 12.84
CA ASP A 275 1.47 40.01 13.11
C ASP A 275 2.98 39.83 12.94
N GLU A 276 3.64 40.88 12.48
CA GLU A 276 5.06 40.95 12.15
C GLU A 276 5.93 39.99 12.99
N PRO A 277 6.88 39.27 12.38
CA PRO A 277 7.75 38.38 13.13
C PRO A 277 8.36 39.19 14.27
N LYS A 278 8.02 38.85 15.52
CA LYS A 278 8.80 39.31 16.66
C LYS A 278 10.20 38.78 16.42
N THR A 279 11.09 39.66 16.03
CA THR A 279 12.52 39.40 15.90
C THR A 279 13.02 39.03 17.28
N TYR A 280 13.08 37.73 17.56
CA TYR A 280 14.04 37.24 18.53
C TYR A 280 15.37 37.23 17.78
N GLU A 281 16.15 38.28 17.97
CA GLU A 281 17.53 38.33 17.49
C GLU A 281 18.32 37.22 18.19
N THR A 282 18.46 36.08 17.53
CA THR A 282 19.65 35.26 17.74
C THR A 282 20.75 35.89 16.89
N PRO A 283 21.90 36.27 17.47
CA PRO A 283 23.04 36.67 16.66
C PRO A 283 23.39 35.48 15.75
N ASP A 284 23.48 35.72 14.44
CA ASP A 284 23.86 34.76 13.39
C ASP A 284 22.73 34.01 12.63
N SER A 285 21.66 34.70 12.21
CA SER A 285 20.87 34.18 11.06
C SER A 285 20.53 35.26 10.02
N VAL A 286 20.83 34.95 8.77
CA VAL A 286 20.56 35.79 7.60
C VAL A 286 19.04 35.83 7.35
N PRO A 287 18.41 37.01 7.22
CA PRO A 287 16.96 37.10 7.05
C PRO A 287 16.55 36.69 5.63
N ILE A 288 15.82 35.58 5.50
CA ILE A 288 15.13 35.21 4.28
C ILE A 288 13.88 36.09 4.14
N LYS A 289 13.92 37.08 3.25
CA LYS A 289 12.71 37.84 2.87
C LYS A 289 11.77 36.95 2.06
N ARG A 290 10.63 36.58 2.62
CA ARG A 290 9.52 35.96 1.87
C ARG A 290 8.57 37.06 1.39
N ASN A 291 8.42 37.19 0.08
CA ASN A 291 7.56 38.17 -0.55
C ASN A 291 6.08 37.80 -0.35
N LYS A 292 5.25 38.79 0.04
CA LYS A 292 3.79 38.68 0.06
C LYS A 292 3.29 38.78 -1.39
N GLN A 293 2.99 37.65 -2.01
CA GLN A 293 2.05 37.60 -3.13
C GLN A 293 0.88 36.73 -2.71
N ASP A 294 -0.34 37.23 -2.94
CA ASP A 294 -1.56 36.47 -2.79
C ASP A 294 -1.60 35.37 -3.86
N VAL A 295 -1.03 34.21 -3.52
CA VAL A 295 -1.07 33.02 -4.36
C VAL A 295 -2.44 32.38 -4.16
N ASN A 296 -3.22 32.31 -5.23
CA ASN A 296 -4.44 31.52 -5.26
C ASN A 296 -4.00 30.05 -5.33
N TRP A 297 -4.04 29.33 -4.21
CA TRP A 297 -3.58 27.94 -4.11
C TRP A 297 -4.63 26.99 -4.69
N GLU A 298 -4.80 27.01 -6.01
CA GLU A 298 -5.42 25.87 -6.69
C GLU A 298 -4.45 24.69 -6.58
N VAL A 299 -4.94 23.47 -6.33
CA VAL A 299 -4.09 22.27 -6.26
C VAL A 299 -3.29 22.12 -7.55
N GLU A 300 -3.89 22.44 -8.69
CA GLU A 300 -3.17 22.56 -9.97
C GLU A 300 -1.99 23.53 -9.89
N PHE A 301 -2.15 24.70 -9.28
CA PHE A 301 -1.08 25.69 -9.14
C PHE A 301 -0.02 25.24 -8.13
N PHE A 302 -0.39 24.58 -7.02
CA PHE A 302 0.56 24.00 -6.07
C PHE A 302 1.45 22.94 -6.74
N PHE A 303 0.85 22.01 -7.48
CA PHE A 303 1.59 20.99 -8.23
C PHE A 303 2.24 21.51 -9.51
N GLN A 304 1.89 22.70 -10.03
CA GLN A 304 2.59 23.31 -11.17
C GLN A 304 3.79 24.18 -10.75
N LEU A 305 3.74 24.80 -9.56
CA LEU A 305 4.82 25.65 -9.03
C LEU A 305 5.98 24.86 -8.41
N LEU A 306 5.76 23.58 -8.11
CA LEU A 306 6.79 22.72 -7.57
C LEU A 306 7.76 22.32 -8.70
N PRO A 307 9.09 22.34 -8.48
CA PRO A 307 10.04 21.93 -9.50
C PRO A 307 9.85 20.43 -9.77
N PHE A 308 9.34 20.11 -10.95
CA PHE A 308 9.34 18.75 -11.49
C PHE A 308 10.42 18.68 -12.55
N THR A 309 11.47 17.93 -12.25
CA THR A 309 12.52 17.59 -13.19
C THR A 309 12.13 16.25 -13.83
N LEU A 310 11.63 16.31 -15.07
CA LEU A 310 11.75 15.15 -15.95
C LEU A 310 13.23 15.07 -16.33
N PRO A 311 13.94 13.95 -16.08
CA PRO A 311 15.26 13.80 -16.66
C PRO A 311 15.12 13.97 -18.18
N GLU A 312 15.91 14.88 -18.78
CA GLU A 312 16.03 14.91 -20.23
C GLU A 312 16.43 13.50 -20.69
N PRO A 313 15.89 12.99 -21.81
CA PRO A 313 16.33 11.72 -22.35
C PRO A 313 17.81 11.86 -22.70
N ASP A 314 18.67 11.43 -21.79
CA ASP A 314 20.09 11.30 -22.08
C ASP A 314 20.19 10.35 -23.28
N ALA A 315 20.78 10.84 -24.36
CA ALA A 315 21.09 10.10 -25.58
C ALA A 315 22.02 8.89 -25.34
N SER A 316 22.39 8.59 -24.09
CA SER A 316 23.07 7.37 -23.65
C SER A 316 22.14 6.22 -23.24
N HIS A 317 20.85 6.44 -22.98
CA HIS A 317 19.90 5.35 -22.73
C HIS A 317 19.27 4.89 -24.05
N LYS A 318 19.94 3.94 -24.69
CA LYS A 318 19.37 3.20 -25.82
C LYS A 318 18.00 2.66 -25.41
N ILE A 319 16.97 3.03 -26.16
CA ILE A 319 15.72 2.27 -26.26
C ILE A 319 16.13 0.86 -26.69
N MET A 320 16.24 -0.09 -25.75
CA MET A 320 16.34 -1.50 -26.09
C MET A 320 14.94 -1.97 -26.47
N VAL A 321 14.64 -1.87 -27.77
CA VAL A 321 13.60 -2.71 -28.37
C VAL A 321 14.05 -4.15 -28.15
N LEU A 322 13.25 -4.94 -27.43
CA LEU A 322 13.44 -6.37 -27.17
C LEU A 322 13.45 -7.19 -28.47
N LYS A 323 14.52 -7.10 -29.26
CA LYS A 323 14.80 -8.01 -30.38
C LYS A 323 16.22 -8.56 -30.42
N ASP A 324 17.20 -8.00 -29.70
CA ASP A 324 18.61 -8.30 -29.95
C ASP A 324 19.41 -8.92 -28.77
N LEU A 325 18.77 -9.34 -27.66
CA LEU A 325 19.49 -10.03 -26.56
C LEU A 325 19.57 -11.55 -26.77
N LYS A 326 20.23 -12.00 -27.86
CA LYS A 326 20.63 -13.40 -28.02
C LYS A 326 22.13 -13.66 -27.98
N GLU A 327 22.97 -12.64 -27.93
CA GLU A 327 24.42 -12.81 -28.02
C GLU A 327 25.18 -11.89 -27.07
N GLU A 328 25.24 -12.22 -25.78
CA GLU A 328 26.37 -11.85 -24.92
C GLU A 328 26.31 -12.62 -23.59
N LYS A 329 26.59 -13.93 -23.65
CA LYS A 329 27.06 -14.68 -22.48
C LYS A 329 28.58 -14.57 -22.45
N THR A 330 29.15 -13.92 -21.44
CA THR A 330 30.35 -14.43 -20.74
C THR A 330 30.77 -13.55 -19.55
N LYS A 331 30.92 -14.23 -18.40
CA LYS A 331 31.83 -13.96 -17.26
C LYS A 331 31.57 -12.72 -16.39
N LEU A 332 30.81 -12.94 -15.31
CA LEU A 332 31.02 -12.28 -14.01
C LEU A 332 30.98 -13.35 -12.90
N PRO A 333 31.78 -13.22 -11.82
CA PRO A 333 31.90 -14.23 -10.78
C PRO A 333 30.70 -14.20 -9.82
N GLU A 334 30.28 -15.37 -9.35
CA GLU A 334 29.18 -15.54 -8.39
C GLU A 334 29.54 -14.99 -7.00
N PRO A 335 28.66 -14.22 -6.35
CA PRO A 335 28.61 -14.12 -4.91
C PRO A 335 27.49 -15.01 -4.33
N ASP A 336 27.85 -15.79 -3.32
CA ASP A 336 26.94 -16.55 -2.45
C ASP A 336 25.89 -15.62 -1.82
N ALA A 337 24.72 -15.53 -2.44
CA ALA A 337 23.53 -14.93 -1.87
C ALA A 337 22.34 -15.79 -2.27
N THR A 338 21.66 -16.36 -1.28
CA THR A 338 20.34 -16.95 -1.44
C THR A 338 19.37 -15.85 -1.87
N TYR A 339 19.17 -15.71 -3.17
CA TYR A 339 18.15 -14.83 -3.74
C TYR A 339 16.76 -15.36 -3.34
N PHE A 340 15.99 -14.53 -2.64
CA PHE A 340 14.54 -14.69 -2.58
C PHE A 340 14.00 -14.40 -3.98
N VAL A 341 13.50 -15.44 -4.64
CA VAL A 341 12.78 -15.30 -5.90
C VAL A 341 11.45 -14.61 -5.60
N ASP A 342 11.23 -13.44 -6.21
CA ASP A 342 9.96 -12.74 -6.18
C ASP A 342 8.87 -13.70 -6.73
N PRO A 343 7.79 -14.00 -5.98
CA PRO A 343 6.70 -14.81 -6.49
C PRO A 343 5.99 -14.21 -7.72
N TYR A 344 6.25 -12.95 -8.07
CA TYR A 344 5.79 -12.32 -9.31
C TYR A 344 6.77 -12.44 -10.49
N ASP A 345 7.99 -12.93 -10.27
CA ASP A 345 8.96 -13.24 -11.34
C ASP A 345 8.94 -14.74 -11.64
N SER A 346 8.04 -15.18 -12.52
CA SER A 346 8.16 -16.49 -13.14
C SER A 346 7.97 -16.41 -14.65
N VAL A 347 8.98 -15.90 -15.36
CA VAL A 347 9.23 -16.25 -16.77
C VAL A 347 10.73 -16.23 -17.06
N TYR A 348 11.40 -17.36 -16.85
CA TYR A 348 12.54 -17.80 -17.67
C TYR A 348 12.58 -19.32 -17.63
N GLU A 349 11.71 -19.97 -18.43
CA GLU A 349 11.96 -21.36 -18.81
C GLU A 349 13.11 -21.36 -19.83
N ALA A 350 14.27 -21.84 -19.40
CA ALA A 350 15.30 -22.28 -20.33
C ALA A 350 15.08 -23.77 -20.60
N ASP A 351 14.64 -24.07 -21.82
CA ASP A 351 14.75 -25.38 -22.44
C ASP A 351 16.18 -25.92 -22.26
N VAL A 352 16.32 -27.08 -21.64
CA VAL A 352 17.55 -27.88 -21.71
C VAL A 352 17.18 -29.25 -22.27
N SER A 353 17.04 -29.29 -23.60
CA SER A 353 17.17 -30.53 -24.35
C SER A 353 18.66 -30.87 -24.53
N SER A 354 19.00 -32.13 -24.24
CA SER A 354 20.24 -32.86 -24.57
C SER A 354 21.50 -32.53 -23.77
N VAL A 355 21.90 -33.44 -22.86
CA VAL A 355 23.21 -34.15 -22.90
C VAL A 355 23.01 -35.55 -22.30
N SER A 356 23.78 -36.47 -22.87
CA SER A 356 23.83 -37.92 -22.83
C SER A 356 23.91 -38.64 -21.48
N SER A 357 23.55 -39.92 -21.58
CA SER A 357 23.95 -41.07 -20.77
C SER A 357 25.39 -40.98 -20.23
N ASP A 358 25.60 -41.40 -18.99
CA ASP A 358 26.23 -42.70 -18.70
C ASP A 358 26.13 -43.04 -17.19
N GLU A 359 26.21 -44.34 -16.98
CA GLU A 359 26.09 -45.23 -15.82
C GLU A 359 26.78 -44.82 -14.49
N ASP A 360 26.16 -45.16 -13.34
CA ASP A 360 26.57 -46.24 -12.41
C ASP A 360 26.29 -45.98 -10.92
N SER A 361 25.64 -46.98 -10.27
CA SER A 361 25.74 -47.37 -8.84
C SER A 361 25.37 -46.31 -7.76
N GLU A 362 24.81 -46.58 -6.58
CA GLU A 362 24.75 -47.76 -5.73
C GLU A 362 23.69 -47.49 -4.63
N SER A 363 23.16 -48.56 -4.07
CA SER A 363 22.10 -48.65 -3.05
C SER A 363 22.54 -48.27 -1.63
N LEU A 364 21.73 -47.52 -0.87
CA LEU A 364 21.52 -47.59 0.58
C LEU A 364 20.15 -46.90 0.85
N GLY A 365 19.13 -47.42 1.56
CA GLY A 365 19.10 -48.32 2.71
C GLY A 365 18.89 -47.49 3.99
N GLY A 366 17.71 -47.56 4.62
CA GLY A 366 17.43 -47.00 5.96
C GLY A 366 16.24 -46.04 5.97
N GLU A 367 15.01 -46.51 6.20
CA GLU A 367 14.37 -46.81 7.50
C GLU A 367 13.49 -45.65 7.99
N ARG A 368 12.21 -46.01 8.12
CA ARG A 368 11.05 -45.26 8.57
C ARG A 368 10.99 -45.43 10.08
N LEU A 369 10.96 -44.34 10.83
CA LEU A 369 10.65 -44.36 12.26
C LEU A 369 9.30 -43.67 12.48
N ASP A 370 8.30 -44.49 12.69
CA ASP A 370 7.02 -44.14 13.30
C ASP A 370 7.26 -43.83 14.80
N TYR A 371 6.62 -42.78 15.33
CA TYR A 371 6.43 -42.60 16.76
C TYR A 371 4.94 -42.39 17.02
N GLU A 372 4.31 -43.43 17.55
CA GLU A 372 2.97 -43.41 18.14
C GLU A 372 3.00 -42.82 19.56
N SER A 373 1.94 -42.08 19.87
CA SER A 373 1.21 -41.97 21.15
C SER A 373 1.97 -41.80 22.47
N ALA A 374 1.69 -40.69 23.16
CA ALA A 374 1.65 -40.64 24.62
C ALA A 374 0.39 -39.88 25.08
N GLU A 375 -0.47 -40.58 25.82
CA GLU A 375 -1.64 -40.03 26.52
C GLU A 375 -1.27 -39.40 27.88
N GLU A 376 -2.07 -38.39 28.23
CA GLU A 376 -2.42 -37.78 29.53
C GLU A 376 -1.63 -38.06 30.82
N SER A 377 -1.28 -36.97 31.54
CA SER A 377 -1.56 -36.85 32.98
C SER A 377 -1.57 -35.39 33.48
N ASP A 378 -2.71 -35.04 34.10
CA ASP A 378 -2.96 -34.15 35.24
C ASP A 378 -1.97 -33.03 35.58
N TYR A 379 -2.38 -31.75 35.42
CA TYR A 379 -2.06 -30.69 36.39
C TYR A 379 -3.17 -29.61 36.45
N GLU A 380 -3.40 -29.15 37.69
CA GLU A 380 -4.60 -28.51 38.24
C GLU A 380 -4.88 -27.06 37.78
N GLU A 381 -6.18 -26.73 37.77
CA GLU A 381 -6.72 -25.36 37.68
C GLU A 381 -6.21 -24.46 38.82
N ILE A 382 -5.56 -23.34 38.45
CA ILE A 382 -5.37 -22.20 39.36
C ILE A 382 -6.01 -20.96 38.72
N THR A 383 -7.22 -20.63 39.14
CA THR A 383 -7.84 -19.33 38.92
C THR A 383 -7.40 -18.30 39.97
N PRO A 384 -6.91 -17.10 39.59
CA PRO A 384 -6.89 -15.96 40.51
C PRO A 384 -7.97 -14.92 40.16
N LYS A 385 -8.85 -14.75 41.14
CA LYS A 385 -9.82 -13.68 41.42
C LYS A 385 -9.65 -12.35 40.68
N LYS A 386 -10.78 -11.89 40.09
CA LYS A 386 -11.08 -10.50 39.70
C LYS A 386 -10.61 -9.48 40.74
N LYS A 387 -9.72 -8.57 40.36
CA LYS A 387 -9.60 -7.23 40.97
C LYS A 387 -10.02 -6.17 39.94
N ARG A 388 -11.14 -5.50 40.22
CA ARG A 388 -11.57 -4.27 39.54
C ARG A 388 -10.59 -3.15 39.92
N CYS A 389 -9.82 -2.64 38.97
CA CYS A 389 -9.23 -1.30 39.11
C CYS A 389 -10.22 -0.28 38.52
N GLY A 390 -10.93 0.42 39.41
CA GLY A 390 -11.68 1.60 39.06
C GLY A 390 -10.74 2.80 39.02
N ALA A 391 -10.42 3.30 37.84
CA ALA A 391 -9.75 4.58 37.69
C ALA A 391 -10.82 5.70 37.72
N MET A 392 -11.04 6.28 38.91
CA MET A 392 -11.70 7.58 39.04
C MET A 392 -10.77 8.66 38.46
N TRP A 393 -11.26 9.36 37.43
CA TRP A 393 -10.64 10.58 36.95
C TRP A 393 -10.82 11.68 38.00
N SER A 394 -9.72 12.13 38.63
CA SER A 394 -9.72 13.37 39.41
C SER A 394 -8.96 14.46 38.64
N SER A 395 -9.57 15.65 38.63
CA SER A 395 -9.23 16.81 37.79
C SER A 395 -8.00 17.61 38.25
N GLN A 396 -7.00 16.98 38.86
CA GLN A 396 -5.85 17.67 39.49
C GLN A 396 -4.46 17.35 38.93
N CYS A 397 -4.34 16.56 37.86
CA CYS A 397 -3.07 16.40 37.11
C CYS A 397 -2.90 17.39 35.94
N ARG A 398 -3.49 18.58 36.02
CA ARG A 398 -3.26 19.70 35.09
C ARG A 398 -2.66 20.90 35.82
N ARG A 399 -1.40 20.80 36.26
CA ARG A 399 -0.47 21.93 36.51
C ARG A 399 0.82 21.48 37.21
N ALA A 400 1.64 20.67 36.55
CA ALA A 400 3.09 20.58 36.75
C ALA A 400 3.65 19.55 35.77
N GLY A 401 4.34 19.99 34.73
CA GLY A 401 4.94 19.12 33.72
C GLY A 401 6.11 18.30 34.27
N ARG A 402 5.81 17.19 34.95
CA ARG A 402 6.72 16.08 35.27
C ARG A 402 5.88 14.90 35.82
N CYS A 403 5.75 13.81 35.06
CA CYS A 403 5.34 12.52 35.59
C CYS A 403 6.59 11.66 35.69
N ILE A 404 7.04 11.41 36.92
CA ILE A 404 8.04 10.40 37.25
C ILE A 404 7.21 9.22 37.78
N CYS A 405 7.23 8.08 37.09
CA CYS A 405 6.81 6.84 37.73
C CYS A 405 7.93 6.46 38.69
N ALA A 406 7.70 6.65 39.98
CA ALA A 406 8.53 6.08 41.02
C ALA A 406 8.21 4.58 41.11
N ASP A 407 9.21 3.77 40.79
CA ASP A 407 9.23 2.35 41.05
C ASP A 407 9.99 2.18 42.38
N GLU A 408 9.29 1.91 43.47
CA GLU A 408 9.91 1.61 44.77
C GLU A 408 8.92 0.81 45.62
N THR A 409 9.14 -0.50 45.72
CA THR A 409 9.30 -1.18 47.01
C THR A 409 10.07 -2.49 46.81
N LEU A 410 11.39 -2.42 47.03
CA LEU A 410 12.10 -3.36 47.91
C LEU A 410 11.42 -3.27 49.30
N ASP A 411 11.34 -4.28 50.16
CA ASP A 411 12.45 -5.11 50.62
C ASP A 411 11.96 -6.21 51.62
N TYR A 412 12.88 -7.15 51.92
CA TYR A 412 13.07 -7.98 53.12
C TYR A 412 12.54 -9.44 53.27
N ASN A 413 13.54 -10.36 53.37
CA ASN A 413 13.68 -11.65 54.10
C ASN A 413 12.58 -12.72 53.90
N ASP A 414 12.86 -13.94 53.44
CA ASP A 414 13.71 -15.02 54.01
C ASP A 414 14.03 -16.08 52.93
#